data_AF-A0A954NS46-F1
#
_entry.id   AF-A0A954NS46-F1
#
_cell.length_a   1.000
_cell.length_b   1.000
_cell.length_c   1.000
_cell.angle_alpha   90.00
_cell.angle_beta   90.00
_cell.angle_gamma   90.00
#
_symmetry.space_group_name_H-M   'P 1'
#
loop_
_entity.id
_entity.type
_entity.pdbx_description
1 polymer ?
#
loop_
_entity_poly.entity_id
_entity_poly.type
_entity_poly.pdbx_seq_one_letter_code
_entity_poly.pdbx_strand_id
1 'polypeptide(L)' 'TLMTRQHAEYSCLLFRKFAGWYGARLGIPEDLEDRLRRFDSFSEFDAIVQEIHHRHGERQTSIPTALLKVPNGPIDKW' A
#
# COMPACT_ATOMS: atom_id res chain seq x y z
N THR A 1 -8.50 6.81 13.72
CA THR A 1 -7.55 7.93 13.93
C THR A 1 -8.08 9.17 13.22
N LEU A 2 -7.56 10.38 13.47
CA LEU A 2 -8.09 11.65 12.94
C LEU A 2 -8.15 11.69 11.39
N MET A 3 -7.20 11.06 10.69
CA MET A 3 -7.22 10.93 9.22
C MET A 3 -8.38 10.10 8.67
N THR A 4 -8.80 9.05 9.40
CA THR A 4 -9.89 8.14 9.02
C THR A 4 -11.25 8.87 8.94
N ARG A 5 -11.44 9.92 9.76
CA ARG A 5 -12.72 10.65 9.86
C ARG A 5 -12.91 11.77 8.83
N GLN A 6 -11.84 12.31 8.26
CA GLN A 6 -11.94 13.44 7.30
C GLN A 6 -11.73 13.02 5.84
N HIS A 7 -11.07 11.88 5.59
CA HIS A 7 -10.52 11.56 4.27
C HIS A 7 -10.57 10.06 3.98
N ALA A 8 -11.65 9.37 4.32
CA ALA A 8 -11.74 7.91 4.22
C ALA A 8 -11.22 7.35 2.88
N GLU A 9 -11.77 7.85 1.78
CA GLU A 9 -11.40 7.44 0.41
C GLU A 9 -10.02 7.98 -0.02
N TYR A 10 -9.68 9.21 0.37
CA TYR A 10 -8.38 9.81 0.04
C TYR A 10 -7.22 9.14 0.79
N SER A 11 -7.48 8.60 1.98
CA SER A 11 -6.51 7.82 2.76
C SER A 11 -6.14 6.54 2.01
N CYS A 12 -7.11 5.85 1.41
CA CYS A 12 -6.85 4.67 0.58
C CYS A 12 -5.88 5.00 -0.57
N LEU A 13 -6.09 6.12 -1.27
CA LEU A 13 -5.21 6.56 -2.36
C LEU A 13 -3.77 6.81 -1.91
N LEU A 14 -3.57 7.43 -0.74
CA LEU A 14 -2.24 7.67 -0.19
C LEU A 14 -1.53 6.36 0.18
N PHE A 15 -2.24 5.39 0.74
CA PHE A 15 -1.68 4.08 1.08
C PHE A 15 -1.30 3.25 -0.15
N ARG A 16 -2.08 3.32 -1.23
CA ARG A 16 -1.74 2.67 -2.51
C ARG A 16 -0.39 3.17 -3.05
N LYS A 17 -0.14 4.49 -2.96
CA LYS A 17 1.17 5.08 -3.33
C LYS A 17 2.30 4.53 -2.48
N PHE A 18 2.08 4.53 -1.16
CA PHE A 18 3.06 4.06 -0.20
C PHE A 18 3.45 2.59 -0.44
N ALA A 19 2.46 1.71 -0.64
CA ALA A 19 2.68 0.30 -0.90
C ALA A 19 3.53 0.08 -2.16
N GLY A 20 3.24 0.78 -3.26
CA GLY A 20 4.00 0.63 -4.50
C GLY A 20 5.46 1.10 -4.41
N TRP A 21 5.76 2.15 -3.63
CA TRP A 21 7.13 2.67 -3.50
C TRP A 21 7.97 1.97 -2.45
N TYR A 22 7.34 1.52 -1.36
CA TYR A 22 8.04 1.03 -0.18
C TYR A 22 7.79 -0.45 0.11
N GLY A 23 6.86 -1.12 -0.58
CA GLY A 23 6.54 -2.54 -0.36
C GLY A 23 7.78 -3.44 -0.38
N ALA A 24 8.65 -3.27 -1.37
CA ALA A 24 9.92 -4.00 -1.44
C ALA A 24 10.85 -3.71 -0.25
N ARG A 25 10.98 -2.45 0.16
CA ARG A 25 11.84 -2.06 1.29
C ARG A 25 11.29 -2.55 2.63
N LEU A 26 9.96 -2.66 2.74
CA LEU A 26 9.25 -3.14 3.91
C LEU A 26 9.06 -4.66 3.94
N GLY A 27 9.63 -5.39 2.97
CA GLY A 27 9.52 -6.85 2.93
C GLY A 27 8.09 -7.36 2.75
N ILE A 28 7.20 -6.55 2.19
CA ILE A 28 5.82 -6.92 1.92
C ILE A 28 5.81 -7.99 0.81
N PRO A 29 5.16 -9.14 0.98
CA PRO A 29 4.98 -10.12 -0.08
C PRO A 29 4.33 -9.50 -1.33
N GLU A 30 4.76 -9.93 -2.52
CA GLU A 30 4.39 -9.34 -3.81
C GLU A 30 2.86 -9.35 -4.03
N ASP A 31 2.19 -10.41 -3.60
CA ASP A 31 0.73 -10.56 -3.70
C ASP A 31 -0.02 -9.59 -2.76
N LEU A 32 0.51 -9.37 -1.56
CA LEU A 32 -0.05 -8.43 -0.59
C LEU A 32 0.23 -6.97 -0.98
N GLU A 33 1.38 -6.69 -1.60
CA GLU A 33 1.67 -5.40 -2.20
C GLU A 33 0.66 -5.06 -3.30
N ASP A 34 0.37 -5.99 -4.22
CA ASP A 34 -0.61 -5.73 -5.28
C ASP A 34 -2.03 -5.49 -4.73
N ARG A 35 -2.43 -6.22 -3.68
CA ARG A 35 -3.70 -5.98 -2.96
C ARG A 35 -3.72 -4.59 -2.30
N LEU A 36 -2.65 -4.17 -1.63
CA LEU A 36 -2.52 -2.82 -1.06
C LEU A 36 -2.58 -1.70 -2.11
N ARG A 37 -2.35 -1.98 -3.40
CA ARG A 37 -2.52 -0.98 -4.46
C ARG A 37 -3.96 -0.87 -4.97
N ARG A 38 -4.85 -1.79 -4.62
CA ARG A 38 -6.20 -1.89 -5.19
C ARG A 38 -7.33 -1.83 -4.17
N PHE A 39 -7.04 -2.06 -2.88
CA PHE A 39 -8.05 -2.08 -1.83
C PHE A 39 -8.93 -0.83 -1.82
N ASP A 40 -10.20 -0.98 -1.50
CA ASP A 40 -11.19 0.10 -1.53
C ASP A 40 -11.76 0.45 -0.15
N SER A 41 -11.52 -0.40 0.85
CA SER A 41 -12.10 -0.27 2.19
C SER A 41 -11.07 -0.41 3.31
N PHE A 42 -11.36 0.21 4.45
CA PHE A 42 -10.51 0.08 5.63
C PHE A 42 -10.47 -1.34 6.20
N SER A 43 -11.59 -2.07 6.15
CA SER A 43 -11.63 -3.46 6.58
C SER A 43 -10.71 -4.35 5.76
N GLU A 44 -10.65 -4.12 4.44
CA GLU A 44 -9.73 -4.84 3.57
C GLU A 44 -8.27 -4.47 3.88
N PHE A 45 -8.00 -3.17 4.10
CA PHE A 45 -6.67 -2.71 4.52
C PHE A 45 -6.21 -3.39 5.82
N ASP A 46 -7.05 -3.40 6.86
CA ASP A 46 -6.72 -4.02 8.14
C ASP A 46 -6.44 -5.51 7.98
N ALA A 47 -7.24 -6.22 7.17
CA ALA A 47 -7.00 -7.63 6.86
C ALA A 47 -5.64 -7.85 6.17
N ILE A 48 -5.31 -7.04 5.16
CA ILE A 48 -4.04 -7.13 4.45
C ILE A 48 -2.86 -6.86 5.41
N VAL A 49 -2.97 -5.86 6.29
CA VAL A 49 -1.91 -5.56 7.26
C VAL A 49 -1.66 -6.73 8.21
N GLN A 50 -2.72 -7.43 8.66
CA GLN A 50 -2.55 -8.64 9.48
C GLN A 50 -1.86 -9.76 8.71
N GLU A 51 -2.22 -9.97 7.44
CA GLU A 51 -1.55 -10.96 6.58
C GLU A 51 -0.06 -10.61 6.37
N ILE A 52 0.26 -9.33 6.17
CA ILE A 52 1.65 -8.86 6.04
C ILE A 52 2.43 -9.14 7.33
N HIS A 53 1.84 -8.89 8.49
CA HIS A 53 2.48 -9.18 9.77
C HIS A 53 2.85 -10.66 9.91
N HIS A 54 1.99 -11.56 9.44
CA HIS A 54 2.26 -13.00 9.50
C HIS A 54 3.30 -13.46 8.47
N ARG A 55 3.25 -12.88 7.26
CA ARG A 55 4.04 -13.31 6.09
C ARG A 55 5.26 -12.43 5.81
N HIS A 56 5.63 -11.58 6.78
CA HIS A 56 6.73 -10.64 6.63
C HIS A 56 8.05 -11.38 6.34
N GLY A 57 8.73 -11.00 5.27
CA GLY A 57 9.99 -11.63 4.85
C GLY A 57 9.85 -12.78 3.86
N GLU A 58 8.63 -13.15 3.46
CA GLU A 58 8.41 -14.14 2.37
C GLU A 58 8.70 -13.57 0.97
N ARG A 59 8.84 -12.24 0.86
CA ARG A 59 9.14 -11.56 -0.41
C ARG A 59 10.41 -12.13 -1.04
N GLN A 60 10.35 -12.44 -2.33
CA GLN A 60 11.48 -13.00 -3.08
C GLN A 60 12.25 -11.94 -3.86
N THR A 61 11.55 -10.92 -4.37
CA THR A 61 12.16 -9.86 -5.19
C THR A 61 12.60 -8.65 -4.38
N SER A 62 13.77 -8.09 -4.66
CA SER A 62 14.17 -6.77 -4.12
C SER A 62 13.66 -5.61 -4.97
N ILE A 63 13.00 -5.89 -6.10
CA ILE A 63 12.54 -4.87 -7.04
C ILE A 63 11.16 -4.37 -6.60
N PRO A 64 10.95 -3.05 -6.45
CA PRO A 64 9.63 -2.49 -6.13
C PRO A 64 8.72 -2.50 -7.37
N THR A 65 7.41 -2.63 -7.15
CA THR A 65 6.43 -2.60 -8.26
C THR A 65 6.36 -1.22 -8.91
N ALA A 66 6.48 -0.14 -8.12
CA ALA A 66 6.58 1.21 -8.67
C ALA A 66 8.04 1.69 -8.65
N LEU A 67 8.70 1.58 -9.80
CA LEU A 67 10.09 1.99 -9.99
C LEU A 67 10.31 3.51 -9.91
N LEU A 68 9.28 4.29 -10.23
CA LEU A 68 9.30 5.75 -10.18
C LEU A 68 8.53 6.25 -8.97
N LYS A 69 9.26 6.93 -8.07
CA LYS A 69 8.67 7.65 -6.93
C LYS A 69 8.13 8.99 -7.44
N VAL A 70 6.81 9.11 -7.58
CA VAL A 70 6.17 10.36 -8.01
C VAL A 70 5.73 11.14 -6.76
N PRO A 71 5.81 12.47 -6.68
CA PRO A 71 5.45 13.19 -5.45
C PRO A 71 4.00 12.92 -4.97
N ASN A 72 3.80 12.97 -3.65
CA ASN A 72 2.48 12.95 -3.01
C ASN A 72 1.75 14.29 -3.25
N GLY A 73 1.27 14.48 -4.48
CA GLY A 73 0.32 15.53 -4.86
C GLY A 73 -0.92 14.93 -5.52
N PRO A 74 -1.98 15.73 -5.74
CA PRO A 74 -3.07 15.33 -6.62
C PRO A 74 -2.46 15.02 -7.99
N ILE A 75 -2.52 13.75 -8.36
CA ILE A 75 -2.22 13.31 -9.72
C ILE A 75 -3.56 12.85 -10.22
N ASP A 76 -4.24 13.70 -10.97
CA ASP A 76 -5.57 13.43 -11.54
C ASP A 76 -5.60 12.21 -12.48
N LYS A 77 -4.44 11.57 -12.72
CA LYS A 77 -4.21 10.48 -13.68
C LYS A 77 -3.46 9.28 -13.10
N TRP A 78 -3.45 9.11 -11.77
CA TRP A 78 -2.91 7.89 -11.15
C TRP A 78 -4.01 6.90 -10.80
#